data_AF-A0A7S2H1F0-F1
#
_entry.id   AF-A0A7S2H1F0-F1
#
_cell.length_a   1.000
_cell.length_b   1.000
_cell.length_c   1.000
_cell.angle_alpha   90.00
_cell.angle_beta   90.00
_cell.angle_gamma   90.00
#
_symmetry.space_group_name_H-M   'P 1'
#
loop_
_entity.id
_entity.type
_entity.pdbx_description
1 polymer ?
#
loop_
_entity_poly.entity_id
_entity_poly.type
_entity_poly.pdbx_seq_one_letter_code
_entity_poly.pdbx_strand_id
1 'polypeptide(L)'
;EVKQIKNTIRAFSPQKTLTQNIIEKFEIFDLLDLYVIAIVPVIVFFRIPFTAGVDVDGLMNLPDGADAFLASLAGTLQVAVAISLLNLVAVFRVLGPLLITVVQMVSDGLRFALIILVVLLGYTNGFYALLHFDSSSEELAAIDFDYSYTSIITELSLYLTGQPNLDLIKPLSPVMQVGGAVLFWTFIITAYFVLLNLLIAIFNTTYERIQRNSITEWLFVRLQATIMFDRDMSRDGVIEYYKQLEDRNSQRVVRDVAGIEGIDDE
;
A
#
# COMPACT_ATOMS: atom_id res chain seq x y z
N GLU A 1 5.39 -41.28 -26.87
CA GLU A 1 4.32 -40.31 -26.52
C GLU A 1 4.36 -39.86 -25.06
N VAL A 2 4.26 -40.73 -24.04
CA VAL A 2 4.33 -40.34 -22.61
C VAL A 2 5.59 -39.54 -22.25
N LYS A 3 6.74 -39.87 -22.85
CA LYS A 3 8.01 -39.16 -22.63
C LYS A 3 8.03 -37.75 -23.26
N GLN A 4 7.28 -37.55 -24.35
CA GLN A 4 7.10 -36.25 -25.01
C GLN A 4 6.15 -35.37 -24.18
N ILE A 5 5.05 -35.92 -23.69
CA ILE A 5 4.11 -35.22 -22.80
C ILE A 5 4.82 -34.81 -21.50
N LYS A 6 5.63 -35.70 -20.91
CA LYS A 6 6.41 -35.40 -19.70
C LYS A 6 7.48 -34.32 -19.92
N ASN A 7 8.02 -34.22 -21.13
CA ASN A 7 8.97 -33.18 -21.51
C ASN A 7 8.27 -31.85 -21.84
N THR A 8 7.07 -31.87 -22.44
CA THR A 8 6.24 -30.67 -22.65
C THR A 8 5.73 -30.11 -21.31
N ILE A 9 5.35 -30.98 -20.36
CA ILE A 9 4.95 -30.57 -19.00
C ILE A 9 6.15 -30.04 -18.19
N ARG A 10 7.36 -30.58 -18.42
CA ARG A 10 8.60 -30.01 -17.84
C ARG A 10 9.03 -28.70 -18.49
N ALA A 11 8.76 -28.50 -19.78
CA ALA A 11 8.92 -27.21 -20.44
C ALA A 11 7.88 -26.17 -19.97
N PHE A 12 6.71 -26.65 -19.52
CA PHE A 12 5.69 -25.90 -18.79
C PHE A 12 5.91 -25.86 -17.27
N SER A 13 7.04 -26.38 -16.76
CA SER A 13 7.37 -26.16 -15.35
C SER A 13 7.48 -24.65 -15.17
N PRO A 14 6.75 -24.05 -14.22
CA PRO A 14 6.61 -22.62 -14.16
C PRO A 14 8.00 -22.03 -14.01
N GLN A 15 8.32 -21.13 -14.93
CA GLN A 15 9.41 -20.19 -14.82
C GLN A 15 9.41 -19.67 -13.38
N LYS A 16 10.34 -20.19 -12.58
CA LYS A 16 10.35 -20.17 -11.10
C LYS A 16 10.65 -18.78 -10.53
N THR A 17 10.37 -17.73 -11.30
CA THR A 17 10.82 -16.36 -11.06
C THR A 17 9.72 -15.31 -11.21
N LEU A 18 8.55 -15.63 -11.78
CA LEU A 18 7.48 -14.62 -11.97
C LEU A 18 6.27 -14.86 -11.07
N THR A 19 5.85 -16.13 -10.91
CA THR A 19 4.73 -16.50 -10.04
C THR A 19 5.03 -16.24 -8.56
N GLN A 20 6.28 -16.45 -8.12
CA GLN A 20 6.72 -16.08 -6.77
C GLN A 20 6.64 -14.57 -6.54
N ASN A 21 7.02 -13.73 -7.51
CA ASN A 21 6.94 -12.28 -7.39
C ASN A 21 5.49 -11.73 -7.33
N ILE A 22 4.52 -12.44 -7.91
CA ILE A 22 3.10 -12.06 -7.82
C ILE A 22 2.51 -12.57 -6.50
N ILE A 23 2.90 -13.76 -6.05
CA ILE A 23 2.51 -14.31 -4.74
C ILE A 23 3.06 -13.42 -3.61
N GLU A 24 4.33 -12.99 -3.67
CA GLU A 24 4.93 -12.00 -2.74
C GLU A 24 4.25 -10.62 -2.78
N LYS A 25 3.51 -10.27 -3.83
CA LYS A 25 2.81 -8.96 -3.94
C LYS A 25 1.36 -9.03 -3.47
N PHE A 26 0.72 -10.20 -3.54
CA PHE A 26 -0.51 -10.45 -2.80
C PHE A 26 -0.27 -10.39 -1.29
N GLU A 27 0.94 -10.74 -0.80
CA GLU A 27 1.30 -10.53 0.60
C GLU A 27 1.18 -9.07 1.06
N ILE A 28 1.44 -8.07 0.20
CA ILE A 28 1.26 -6.65 0.59
C ILE A 28 -0.22 -6.36 0.87
N PHE A 29 -1.11 -6.86 0.01
CA PHE A 29 -2.54 -6.70 0.22
C PHE A 29 -3.03 -7.53 1.41
N ASP A 30 -2.51 -8.74 1.60
CA ASP A 30 -2.84 -9.57 2.77
C ASP A 30 -2.36 -8.92 4.08
N LEU A 31 -1.18 -8.28 4.08
CA LEU A 31 -0.67 -7.49 5.20
C LEU A 31 -1.54 -6.26 5.46
N LEU A 32 -2.05 -5.65 4.41
CA LEU A 32 -2.90 -4.47 4.48
C LEU A 32 -4.30 -4.84 4.98
N ASP A 33 -4.84 -5.97 4.54
CA ASP A 33 -6.08 -6.57 5.06
C ASP A 33 -5.91 -7.01 6.51
N LEU A 34 -4.76 -7.61 6.87
CA LEU A 34 -4.41 -7.94 8.26
C LEU A 34 -4.35 -6.69 9.13
N TYR A 35 -3.74 -5.62 8.64
CA TYR A 35 -3.69 -4.32 9.30
C TYR A 35 -5.11 -3.77 9.53
N VAL A 36 -5.97 -3.80 8.51
CA VAL A 36 -7.37 -3.36 8.62
C VAL A 36 -8.11 -4.18 9.67
N ILE A 37 -8.00 -5.51 9.62
CA ILE A 37 -8.68 -6.42 10.55
C ILE A 37 -8.18 -6.23 12.00
N ALA A 38 -6.89 -5.96 12.20
CA ALA A 38 -6.32 -5.77 13.52
C ALA A 38 -6.69 -4.41 14.13
N ILE A 39 -6.73 -3.35 13.32
CA ILE A 39 -6.90 -1.96 13.80
C ILE A 39 -8.38 -1.57 13.95
N VAL A 40 -9.29 -2.11 13.13
CA VAL A 40 -10.73 -1.78 13.23
C VAL A 40 -11.30 -2.03 14.64
N PRO A 41 -11.12 -3.20 15.28
CA PRO A 41 -11.64 -3.43 16.63
C PRO A 41 -11.05 -2.50 17.67
N VAL A 42 -9.75 -2.19 17.55
CA VAL A 42 -9.04 -1.28 18.46
C VAL A 42 -9.66 0.11 18.39
N ILE A 43 -9.83 0.65 17.19
CA ILE A 43 -10.44 1.98 17.01
C ILE A 43 -11.88 1.99 17.50
N VAL A 44 -12.69 0.98 17.16
CA VAL A 44 -14.08 0.90 17.60
C VAL A 44 -14.18 0.84 19.13
N PHE A 45 -13.31 0.05 19.78
CA PHE A 45 -13.26 -0.06 21.23
C PHE A 45 -13.01 1.29 21.91
N PHE A 46 -12.06 2.08 21.41
CA PHE A 46 -11.76 3.41 21.97
C PHE A 46 -12.80 4.49 21.58
N ARG A 47 -13.45 4.36 20.42
CA ARG A 47 -14.34 5.40 19.87
C ARG A 47 -15.78 5.32 20.38
N ILE A 48 -16.25 4.12 20.77
CA ILE A 48 -17.59 3.92 21.38
C ILE A 48 -17.79 4.74 22.66
N PRO A 49 -16.94 4.65 23.69
CA PRO A 49 -17.16 5.36 24.96
C PRO A 49 -17.02 6.89 24.79
N PHE A 50 -16.12 7.35 23.90
CA PHE A 50 -16.02 8.76 23.52
C PHE A 50 -17.33 9.29 22.88
N THR A 51 -17.96 8.49 22.01
CA THR A 51 -19.24 8.86 21.37
C THR A 51 -20.41 8.81 22.37
N ALA A 52 -20.33 7.96 23.39
CA ALA A 52 -21.34 7.85 24.44
C ALA A 52 -21.23 8.94 25.53
N GLY A 53 -20.26 9.87 25.40
CA GLY A 53 -20.01 10.92 26.39
C GLY A 53 -19.40 10.40 27.70
N VAL A 54 -18.81 9.20 27.68
CA VAL A 54 -18.06 8.66 28.82
C VAL A 54 -16.66 9.23 28.79
N ASP A 55 -16.22 9.80 29.91
CA ASP A 55 -14.87 10.34 30.06
C ASP A 55 -13.84 9.20 30.17
N VAL A 56 -13.33 8.78 29.01
CA VAL A 56 -12.44 7.61 28.87
C VAL A 56 -11.06 7.91 29.44
N ASP A 57 -10.63 9.16 29.34
CA ASP A 57 -9.31 9.62 29.79
C ASP A 57 -9.17 9.42 31.31
N GLY A 58 -10.23 9.76 32.06
CA GLY A 58 -10.30 9.51 33.51
C GLY A 58 -10.49 8.04 33.90
N LEU A 59 -11.07 7.19 33.04
CA LEU A 59 -11.37 5.80 33.36
C LEU A 59 -10.20 4.83 33.05
N MET A 60 -9.46 5.09 31.97
CA MET A 60 -8.40 4.21 31.49
C MET A 60 -6.99 4.75 31.74
N ASN A 61 -6.85 5.96 32.27
CA ASN A 61 -5.56 6.63 32.51
C ASN A 61 -4.66 6.54 31.26
N LEU A 62 -5.20 6.98 30.13
CA LEU A 62 -4.47 6.94 28.86
C LEU A 62 -3.29 7.92 28.90
N PRO A 63 -2.14 7.59 28.29
CA PRO A 63 -1.03 8.52 28.14
C PRO A 63 -1.46 9.78 27.37
N ASP A 64 -0.91 10.93 27.74
CA ASP A 64 -1.07 12.19 26.99
C ASP A 64 -0.68 11.96 25.51
N GLY A 65 -1.61 12.24 24.59
CA GLY A 65 -1.43 12.05 23.14
C GLY A 65 -1.93 10.71 22.58
N ALA A 66 -2.54 9.84 23.40
CA ALA A 66 -3.19 8.63 22.92
C ALA A 66 -4.34 8.91 21.93
N ASP A 67 -5.08 10.00 22.14
CA ASP A 67 -6.14 10.50 21.26
C ASP A 67 -5.60 10.88 19.87
N ALA A 68 -4.48 11.62 19.80
CA ALA A 68 -3.82 11.99 18.56
C ALA A 68 -3.26 10.75 17.83
N PHE A 69 -2.71 9.80 18.58
CA PHE A 69 -2.23 8.54 18.03
C PHE A 69 -3.39 7.72 17.43
N LEU A 70 -4.51 7.58 18.14
CA LEU A 70 -5.71 6.89 17.65
C LEU A 70 -6.31 7.58 16.41
N ALA A 71 -6.31 8.91 16.38
CA ALA A 71 -6.74 9.67 15.21
C ALA A 71 -5.83 9.41 14.00
N SER A 72 -4.51 9.33 14.20
CA SER A 72 -3.56 8.98 13.14
C SER A 72 -3.83 7.56 12.59
N LEU A 73 -4.10 6.59 13.47
CA LEU A 73 -4.45 5.23 13.10
C LEU A 73 -5.77 5.14 12.33
N ALA A 74 -6.76 5.95 12.69
CA ALA A 74 -8.02 6.04 11.95
C ALA A 74 -7.81 6.60 10.54
N GLY A 75 -6.95 7.62 10.40
CA GLY A 75 -6.58 8.16 9.10
C GLY A 75 -5.87 7.13 8.22
N THR A 76 -4.87 6.43 8.76
CA THR A 76 -4.14 5.39 8.02
C THR A 76 -5.02 4.18 7.72
N LEU A 77 -5.95 3.82 8.61
CA LEU A 77 -6.95 2.78 8.35
C LEU A 77 -7.82 3.12 7.13
N GLN A 78 -8.30 4.36 7.03
CA GLN A 78 -9.16 4.77 5.91
C GLN A 78 -8.42 4.68 4.57
N VAL A 79 -7.14 5.07 4.55
CA VAL A 79 -6.29 4.92 3.36
C VAL A 79 -6.03 3.45 3.05
N ALA A 80 -5.77 2.64 4.08
CA ALA A 80 -5.58 1.20 3.91
C ALA A 80 -6.82 0.56 3.27
N VAL A 81 -8.01 0.76 3.84
CA VAL A 81 -9.26 0.23 3.25
C VAL A 81 -9.43 0.65 1.80
N ALA A 82 -9.14 1.91 1.45
CA ALA A 82 -9.22 2.39 0.07
C ALA A 82 -8.25 1.66 -0.87
N ILE A 83 -7.04 1.33 -0.41
CA ILE A 83 -6.05 0.55 -1.17
C ILE A 83 -6.51 -0.91 -1.28
N SER A 84 -7.02 -1.53 -0.21
CA SER A 84 -7.58 -2.89 -0.25
C SER A 84 -8.71 -3.02 -1.27
N LEU A 85 -9.54 -1.98 -1.44
CA LEU A 85 -10.61 -1.98 -2.45
C LEU A 85 -10.09 -2.11 -3.88
N LEU A 86 -8.82 -1.79 -4.17
CA LEU A 86 -8.22 -2.05 -5.48
C LEU A 86 -8.20 -3.55 -5.82
N ASN A 87 -8.18 -4.45 -4.82
CA ASN A 87 -8.32 -5.89 -5.07
C ASN A 87 -9.67 -6.25 -5.69
N LEU A 88 -10.75 -5.54 -5.34
CA LEU A 88 -12.05 -5.74 -5.98
C LEU A 88 -12.00 -5.31 -7.45
N VAL A 89 -11.26 -4.24 -7.74
CA VAL A 89 -11.06 -3.75 -9.12
C VAL A 89 -10.34 -4.78 -9.98
N ALA A 90 -9.46 -5.60 -9.38
CA ALA A 90 -8.74 -6.68 -10.07
C ALA A 90 -9.66 -7.73 -10.72
N VAL A 91 -10.90 -7.89 -10.22
CA VAL A 91 -11.87 -8.87 -10.74
C VAL A 91 -12.41 -8.46 -12.10
N PHE A 92 -12.47 -7.17 -12.41
CA PHE A 92 -13.00 -6.68 -13.68
C PHE A 92 -12.05 -6.97 -14.85
N ARG A 93 -12.59 -7.51 -15.94
CA ARG A 93 -11.81 -7.91 -17.13
C ARG A 93 -10.99 -6.78 -17.76
N VAL A 94 -11.49 -5.55 -17.71
CA VAL A 94 -10.81 -4.38 -18.31
C VAL A 94 -9.74 -3.81 -17.36
N LEU A 95 -10.03 -3.77 -16.07
CA LEU A 95 -9.20 -3.10 -15.07
C LEU A 95 -8.15 -4.03 -14.44
N GLY A 96 -8.40 -5.34 -14.42
CA GLY A 96 -7.49 -6.34 -13.86
C GLY A 96 -6.11 -6.34 -14.50
N PRO A 97 -5.98 -6.47 -15.84
CA PRO A 97 -4.69 -6.41 -16.53
C PRO A 97 -3.96 -5.08 -16.30
N LEU A 98 -4.69 -3.95 -16.28
CA LEU A 98 -4.12 -2.63 -16.00
C LEU A 98 -3.57 -2.55 -14.57
N LEU A 99 -4.33 -3.02 -13.59
CA LEU A 99 -3.92 -3.01 -12.19
C LEU A 99 -2.68 -3.86 -11.95
N ILE A 100 -2.58 -5.03 -12.59
CA ILE A 100 -1.39 -5.90 -12.49
C ILE A 100 -0.16 -5.15 -13.01
N THR A 101 -0.28 -4.47 -14.14
CA THR A 101 0.80 -3.63 -14.67
C THR A 101 1.20 -2.53 -13.69
N VAL A 102 0.22 -1.80 -13.13
CA VAL A 102 0.47 -0.71 -12.16
C VAL A 102 1.14 -1.22 -10.88
N VAL A 103 0.63 -2.28 -10.25
CA VAL A 103 1.20 -2.84 -9.02
C VAL A 103 2.65 -3.29 -9.23
N GLN A 104 2.94 -3.84 -10.41
CA GLN A 104 4.30 -4.22 -10.74
C GLN A 104 5.23 -3.00 -10.95
N MET A 105 4.76 -1.96 -11.65
CA MET A 105 5.50 -0.70 -11.80
C MET A 105 5.77 -0.01 -10.47
N VAL A 106 4.78 0.02 -9.56
CA VAL A 106 4.93 0.62 -8.22
C VAL A 106 6.03 -0.10 -7.44
N SER A 107 6.06 -1.43 -7.49
CA SER A 107 7.11 -2.20 -6.82
C SER A 107 8.51 -1.96 -7.41
N ASP A 108 8.63 -1.83 -8.73
CA ASP A 108 9.91 -1.47 -9.35
C ASP A 108 10.28 0.00 -9.02
N GLY A 109 9.28 0.89 -8.90
CA GLY A 109 9.43 2.27 -8.44
C GLY A 109 9.86 2.40 -6.99
N LEU A 110 9.37 1.56 -6.08
CA LEU A 110 9.79 1.54 -4.67
C LEU A 110 11.27 1.15 -4.52
N ARG A 111 11.75 0.21 -5.35
CA ARG A 111 13.19 -0.12 -5.40
C ARG A 111 14.01 1.06 -5.91
N PHE A 112 13.49 1.80 -6.89
CA PHE A 112 14.13 3.04 -7.35
C PHE A 112 14.07 4.17 -6.30
N ALA A 113 13.02 4.22 -5.48
CA ALA A 113 12.90 5.21 -4.40
C ALA A 113 14.05 5.11 -3.38
N LEU A 114 14.68 3.95 -3.20
CA LEU A 114 15.91 3.83 -2.41
C LEU A 114 17.08 4.64 -2.99
N ILE A 115 17.19 4.70 -4.31
CA ILE A 115 18.21 5.53 -4.97
C ILE A 115 17.91 7.01 -4.72
N ILE A 116 16.64 7.41 -4.84
CA ILE A 116 16.21 8.78 -4.51
C ILE A 116 16.54 9.09 -3.05
N LEU A 117 16.26 8.17 -2.12
CA LEU A 117 16.55 8.34 -0.70
C LEU A 117 18.05 8.54 -0.43
N VAL A 118 18.92 7.75 -1.05
CA VAL A 118 20.38 7.90 -0.91
C VAL A 118 20.84 9.27 -1.42
N VAL A 119 20.34 9.70 -2.57
CA VAL A 119 20.67 11.03 -3.12
C VAL A 119 20.15 12.13 -2.19
N LEU A 120 18.91 12.02 -1.72
CA LEU A 120 18.28 12.96 -0.80
C LEU A 120 19.10 13.11 0.49
N LEU A 121 19.51 12.00 1.11
CA LEU A 121 20.35 12.01 2.32
C LEU A 121 21.73 12.62 2.05
N GLY A 122 22.32 12.39 0.87
CA GLY A 122 23.57 13.03 0.46
C GLY A 122 23.46 14.56 0.42
N TYR A 123 22.42 15.08 -0.24
CA TYR A 123 22.16 16.52 -0.30
C TYR A 123 21.74 17.11 1.04
N THR A 124 20.97 16.37 1.84
CA THR A 124 20.60 16.77 3.21
C THR A 124 21.85 16.98 4.06
N ASN A 125 22.78 16.02 4.03
CA ASN A 125 24.05 16.17 4.74
C ASN A 125 24.86 17.37 4.23
N GLY A 126 24.84 17.63 2.92
CA GLY A 126 25.49 18.81 2.32
C GLY A 126 24.91 20.13 2.84
N PHE A 127 23.58 20.28 2.85
CA PHE A 127 22.91 21.47 3.38
C PHE A 127 23.09 21.60 4.90
N TYR A 128 22.96 20.50 5.65
CA TYR A 128 23.15 20.49 7.09
C TYR A 128 24.56 20.95 7.47
N ALA A 129 25.59 20.44 6.79
CA ALA A 129 26.98 20.84 7.00
C ALA A 129 27.20 22.32 6.64
N LEU A 130 26.60 22.81 5.55
CA LEU A 130 26.70 24.21 5.13
C LEU A 130 26.13 25.16 6.20
N LEU A 131 24.95 24.84 6.72
CA LEU A 131 24.22 25.66 7.70
C LEU A 131 24.93 25.71 9.06
N HIS A 132 25.33 24.56 9.59
CA HIS A 132 25.95 24.47 10.92
C HIS A 132 27.42 24.88 10.94
N PHE A 133 28.02 25.07 9.76
CA PHE A 133 29.37 25.63 9.65
C PHE A 133 29.37 27.16 9.66
N ASP A 134 28.35 27.79 9.07
CA ASP A 134 28.27 29.24 8.91
C ASP A 134 27.56 29.92 10.10
N SER A 135 26.56 29.28 10.69
CA SER A 135 25.77 29.84 11.79
C SER A 135 25.80 28.95 13.03
N SER A 136 25.87 29.57 14.21
CA SER A 136 25.77 28.85 15.48
C SER A 136 24.34 28.34 15.71
N SER A 137 24.20 27.26 16.48
CA SER A 137 22.87 26.70 16.81
C SER A 137 21.95 27.71 17.52
N GLU A 138 22.52 28.67 18.25
CA GLU A 138 21.78 29.72 18.96
C GLU A 138 21.21 30.77 17.99
N GLU A 139 21.95 31.12 16.93
CA GLU A 139 21.49 32.05 15.89
C GLU A 139 20.41 31.42 15.01
N LEU A 140 20.54 30.13 14.69
CA LEU A 140 19.55 29.38 13.91
C LEU A 140 18.24 29.20 14.68
N ALA A 141 18.29 29.05 16.01
CA ALA A 141 17.10 28.94 16.86
C ALA A 141 16.32 30.25 17.00
N ALA A 142 16.93 31.40 16.68
CA ALA A 142 16.28 32.71 16.73
C ALA A 142 15.46 33.02 15.47
N ILE A 143 15.53 32.17 14.45
CA ILE A 143 14.87 32.35 13.16
C ILE A 143 13.60 31.48 13.14
N ASP A 144 12.54 31.97 12.49
CA ASP A 144 11.21 31.33 12.42
C ASP A 144 11.21 29.97 11.68
N PHE A 145 12.32 29.61 11.04
CA PHE A 145 12.48 28.36 10.30
C PHE A 145 13.28 27.34 11.13
N ASP A 146 12.78 26.10 11.23
CA ASP A 146 13.48 25.03 11.94
C ASP A 146 14.58 24.41 11.05
N TYR A 147 15.84 24.64 11.42
CA TYR A 147 17.02 24.11 10.72
C TYR A 147 17.45 22.70 11.19
N SER A 148 16.56 21.96 11.86
CA SER A 148 16.75 20.55 12.20
C SER A 148 16.95 19.67 10.95
N TYR A 149 17.70 18.59 11.10
CA TYR A 149 17.98 17.62 10.03
C TYR A 149 16.70 17.09 9.36
N THR A 150 15.65 16.82 10.16
CA THR A 150 14.35 16.34 9.65
C THR A 150 13.66 17.40 8.81
N SER A 151 13.74 18.67 9.21
CA SER A 151 13.12 19.80 8.52
C SER A 151 13.82 20.07 7.19
N ILE A 152 15.14 19.92 7.13
CA ILE A 152 15.91 19.96 5.86
C ILE A 152 15.48 18.83 4.92
N ILE A 153 15.34 17.59 5.41
CA ILE A 153 14.85 16.47 4.58
C ILE A 153 13.47 16.78 4.03
N THR A 154 12.57 17.30 4.88
CA THR A 154 11.21 17.66 4.48
C THR A 154 11.21 18.73 3.39
N GLU A 155 11.99 19.81 3.55
CA GLU A 155 12.11 20.86 2.54
C GLU A 155 12.68 20.31 1.22
N LEU A 156 13.77 19.54 1.27
CA LEU A 156 14.32 18.93 0.05
C LEU A 156 13.32 17.97 -0.61
N SER A 157 12.47 17.30 0.18
CA SER A 157 11.38 16.48 -0.34
C SER A 157 10.30 17.33 -1.01
N LEU A 158 9.93 18.48 -0.43
CA LEU A 158 9.01 19.45 -1.04
C LEU A 158 9.58 20.04 -2.32
N TYR A 159 10.90 20.26 -2.41
CA TYR A 159 11.54 20.71 -3.63
C TYR A 159 11.33 19.73 -4.79
N LEU A 160 11.34 18.40 -4.53
CA LEU A 160 11.03 17.39 -5.54
C LEU A 160 9.60 17.52 -6.09
N THR A 161 8.66 18.01 -5.27
CA THR A 161 7.26 18.24 -5.66
C THR A 161 7.06 19.52 -6.49
N GLY A 162 8.12 20.32 -6.69
CA GLY A 162 8.05 21.57 -7.44
C GLY A 162 7.68 22.80 -6.60
N GLN A 163 7.78 22.70 -5.27
CA GLN A 163 7.53 23.82 -4.35
C GLN A 163 8.83 24.22 -3.62
N PRO A 164 9.82 24.81 -4.31
CA PRO A 164 11.05 25.23 -3.66
C PRO A 164 10.85 26.48 -2.82
N ASN A 165 11.17 26.40 -1.53
CA ASN A 165 11.26 27.55 -0.64
C ASN A 165 12.73 27.92 -0.38
N LEU A 166 13.11 29.17 -0.63
CA LEU A 166 14.50 29.65 -0.45
C LEU A 166 14.82 30.04 1.01
N ASP A 167 13.89 29.85 1.95
CA ASP A 167 14.07 30.14 3.37
C ASP A 167 15.22 29.37 4.01
N LEU A 168 15.54 28.19 3.47
CA LEU A 168 16.67 27.38 3.90
C LEU A 168 18.03 28.10 3.72
N ILE A 169 18.15 29.01 2.75
CA ILE A 169 19.41 29.67 2.40
C ILE A 169 19.53 31.09 3.01
N LYS A 170 18.42 31.65 3.49
CA LYS A 170 18.36 33.01 4.07
C LYS A 170 19.32 33.30 5.24
N PRO A 171 19.59 32.38 6.19
CA PRO A 171 20.41 32.71 7.36
C PRO A 171 21.90 32.80 7.03
N LEU A 172 22.31 32.29 5.87
CA LEU A 172 23.71 32.18 5.52
C LEU A 172 24.33 33.54 5.18
N SER A 173 25.63 33.66 5.44
CA SER A 173 26.47 34.78 5.02
C SER A 173 26.43 34.94 3.48
N PRO A 174 26.61 36.16 2.93
CA PRO A 174 26.47 36.40 1.48
C PRO A 174 27.36 35.51 0.60
N VAL A 175 28.53 35.10 1.10
CA VAL A 175 29.43 34.19 0.40
C VAL A 175 28.89 32.76 0.44
N MET A 176 28.39 32.32 1.58
CA MET A 176 27.87 30.96 1.76
C MET A 176 26.51 30.76 1.09
N GLN A 177 25.72 31.83 0.91
CA GLN A 177 24.51 31.80 0.09
C GLN A 177 24.78 31.36 -1.36
N VAL A 178 25.94 31.71 -1.92
CA VAL A 178 26.34 31.23 -3.25
C VAL A 178 26.53 29.71 -3.23
N GLY A 179 27.18 29.18 -2.20
CA GLY A 179 27.33 27.73 -1.99
C GLY A 179 25.98 27.02 -1.85
N GLY A 180 25.06 27.59 -1.06
CA GLY A 180 23.70 27.09 -0.89
C GLY A 180 22.91 27.10 -2.20
N ALA A 181 23.02 28.19 -2.98
CA ALA A 181 22.37 28.29 -4.29
C ALA A 181 22.93 27.26 -5.29
N VAL A 182 24.25 27.01 -5.28
CA VAL A 182 24.86 25.98 -6.13
C VAL A 182 24.38 24.59 -5.73
N LEU A 183 24.33 24.27 -4.44
CA LEU A 183 23.78 22.99 -3.96
C LEU A 183 22.30 22.83 -4.34
N PHE A 184 21.52 23.90 -4.24
CA PHE A 184 20.12 23.91 -4.66
C PHE A 184 19.97 23.60 -6.15
N TRP A 185 20.67 24.34 -7.02
CA TRP A 185 20.55 24.13 -8.47
C TRP A 185 21.06 22.77 -8.92
N THR A 186 22.15 22.28 -8.32
CA THR A 186 22.68 20.94 -8.63
C THR A 186 21.74 19.83 -8.16
N PHE A 187 21.08 19.99 -7.01
CA PHE A 187 20.02 19.09 -6.55
C PHE A 187 18.84 19.04 -7.53
N ILE A 188 18.31 20.19 -7.94
CA ILE A 188 17.18 20.29 -8.87
C ILE A 188 17.52 19.66 -10.23
N ILE A 189 18.72 19.93 -10.76
CA ILE A 189 19.18 19.32 -12.02
C ILE A 189 19.26 17.80 -11.87
N THR A 190 19.87 17.32 -10.79
CA THR A 190 19.99 15.87 -10.53
C THR A 190 18.62 15.21 -10.41
N ALA A 191 17.70 15.82 -9.66
CA ALA A 191 16.36 15.30 -9.43
C ALA A 191 15.54 15.18 -10.73
N TYR A 192 15.45 16.27 -11.50
CA TYR A 192 14.56 16.30 -12.67
C TYR A 192 15.22 15.80 -13.96
N PHE A 193 16.51 16.03 -14.19
CA PHE A 193 17.15 15.57 -15.42
C PHE A 193 17.71 14.15 -15.30
N VAL A 194 18.14 13.73 -14.12
CA VAL A 194 18.73 12.39 -13.95
C VAL A 194 17.70 11.43 -13.36
N LEU A 195 17.25 11.68 -12.13
CA LEU A 195 16.42 10.71 -11.41
C LEU A 195 15.06 10.49 -12.08
N LEU A 196 14.37 11.56 -12.46
CA LEU A 196 13.07 11.45 -13.13
C LEU A 196 13.17 10.72 -14.49
N ASN A 197 14.20 11.02 -15.30
CA ASN A 197 14.40 10.35 -16.58
C ASN A 197 14.70 8.86 -16.43
N LEU A 198 15.48 8.48 -15.41
CA LEU A 198 15.72 7.07 -15.09
C LEU A 198 14.45 6.38 -14.59
N LEU A 199 13.63 7.04 -13.76
CA LEU A 199 12.37 6.50 -13.28
C LEU A 199 11.40 6.23 -14.43
N ILE A 200 11.26 7.19 -15.36
CA ILE A 200 10.44 7.04 -16.55
C ILE A 200 10.96 5.88 -17.42
N ALA A 201 12.28 5.74 -17.57
CA ALA A 201 12.87 4.63 -18.33
C ALA A 201 12.56 3.26 -17.70
N ILE A 202 12.64 3.15 -16.37
CA ILE A 202 12.28 1.92 -15.64
C ILE A 202 10.79 1.62 -15.81
N PHE A 203 9.92 2.63 -15.69
CA PHE A 203 8.48 2.48 -15.87
C PHE A 203 8.13 2.03 -17.29
N ASN A 204 8.72 2.63 -18.32
CA ASN A 204 8.48 2.22 -19.71
C ASN A 204 8.95 0.78 -19.97
N THR A 205 10.14 0.42 -19.48
CA THR A 205 10.66 -0.96 -19.63
C THR A 205 9.76 -1.97 -18.94
N THR A 206 9.26 -1.64 -17.75
CA THR A 206 8.35 -2.48 -16.97
C THR A 206 6.98 -2.58 -17.64
N TYR A 207 6.46 -1.47 -18.18
CA TYR A 207 5.24 -1.43 -18.97
C TYR A 207 5.30 -2.40 -20.14
N GLU A 208 6.31 -2.28 -20.99
CA GLU A 208 6.44 -3.11 -22.20
C GLU A 208 6.64 -4.60 -21.89
N ARG A 209 7.33 -4.90 -20.78
CA ARG A 209 7.50 -6.28 -20.29
C ARG A 209 6.17 -6.91 -19.92
N ILE A 210 5.33 -6.18 -19.18
CA ILE A 210 4.11 -6.74 -18.57
C ILE A 210 2.92 -6.65 -19.51
N GLN A 211 2.77 -5.51 -20.20
CA GLN A 211 1.58 -5.24 -21.01
C GLN A 211 1.34 -6.33 -22.07
N ARG A 212 2.42 -6.90 -22.64
CA ARG A 212 2.34 -8.00 -23.62
C ARG A 212 1.69 -9.27 -23.07
N ASN A 213 1.85 -9.55 -21.78
CA ASN A 213 1.37 -10.79 -21.13
C ASN A 213 0.29 -10.54 -20.07
N SER A 214 -0.08 -9.28 -19.83
CA SER A 214 -0.97 -8.84 -18.75
C SER A 214 -2.30 -9.59 -18.67
N ILE A 215 -2.93 -9.92 -19.80
CA ILE A 215 -4.18 -10.69 -19.86
C ILE A 215 -3.97 -12.13 -19.38
N THR A 216 -2.88 -12.76 -19.81
CA THR A 216 -2.52 -14.13 -19.40
C THR A 216 -2.18 -14.18 -17.93
N GLU A 217 -1.40 -13.20 -17.44
CA GLU A 217 -1.08 -13.05 -16.02
C GLU A 217 -2.34 -12.85 -15.17
N TRP A 218 -3.24 -11.97 -15.61
CA TRP A 218 -4.53 -11.76 -14.97
C TRP A 218 -5.39 -13.03 -14.92
N LEU A 219 -5.50 -13.74 -16.04
CA LEU A 219 -6.29 -14.97 -16.11
C LEU A 219 -5.69 -16.05 -15.19
N PHE A 220 -4.36 -16.13 -15.09
CA PHE A 220 -3.68 -17.06 -14.20
C PHE A 220 -3.98 -16.75 -12.72
N VAL A 221 -3.85 -15.50 -12.30
CA VAL A 221 -4.19 -15.05 -10.93
C VAL A 221 -5.66 -15.36 -10.62
N ARG A 222 -6.56 -15.06 -11.57
CA ARG A 222 -7.98 -15.33 -11.42
C ARG A 222 -8.27 -16.82 -11.31
N LEU A 223 -7.63 -17.65 -12.14
CA LEU A 223 -7.79 -19.10 -12.08
C LEU A 223 -7.30 -19.66 -10.74
N GLN A 224 -6.17 -19.18 -10.24
CA GLN A 224 -5.65 -19.57 -8.93
C GLN A 224 -6.65 -19.21 -7.81
N ALA A 225 -7.21 -18.00 -7.82
CA ALA A 225 -8.23 -17.60 -6.87
C ALA A 225 -9.47 -18.50 -6.92
N THR A 226 -9.94 -18.85 -8.13
CA THR A 226 -11.06 -19.79 -8.32
C THR A 226 -10.75 -21.18 -7.76
N ILE A 227 -9.54 -21.72 -7.99
CA ILE A 227 -9.14 -23.04 -7.48
C ILE A 227 -9.02 -23.04 -5.96
N MET A 228 -8.46 -21.97 -5.36
CA MET A 228 -8.39 -21.83 -3.91
C MET A 228 -9.80 -21.81 -3.30
N PHE A 229 -10.72 -21.06 -3.90
CA PHE A 229 -12.11 -21.03 -3.49
C PHE A 229 -12.78 -22.42 -3.59
N ASP A 230 -12.57 -23.15 -4.68
CA ASP A 230 -13.10 -24.50 -4.87
C ASP A 230 -12.55 -25.49 -3.83
N ARG A 231 -11.24 -25.42 -3.54
CA ARG A 231 -10.60 -26.24 -2.50
C ARG A 231 -11.16 -25.94 -1.10
N ASP A 232 -11.45 -24.68 -0.82
CA ASP A 232 -12.00 -24.29 0.48
C ASP A 232 -13.46 -24.74 0.63
N MET A 233 -14.24 -24.74 -0.45
CA MET A 233 -15.60 -25.31 -0.45
C MET A 233 -15.62 -26.84 -0.28
N SER A 234 -14.58 -27.53 -0.76
CA SER A 234 -14.47 -28.99 -0.68
C SER A 234 -13.94 -29.49 0.67
N ARG A 235 -13.80 -28.63 1.68
CA ARG A 235 -13.57 -29.04 3.07
C ARG A 235 -14.81 -29.75 3.64
N ASP A 236 -14.59 -30.89 4.30
CA ASP A 236 -15.65 -31.76 4.85
C ASP A 236 -16.70 -30.99 5.67
N GLY A 237 -16.27 -30.03 6.51
CA GLY A 237 -17.19 -29.22 7.33
C GLY A 237 -18.10 -28.27 6.53
N VAL A 238 -17.67 -27.82 5.35
CA VAL A 238 -18.49 -26.96 4.47
C VAL A 238 -19.53 -27.80 3.75
N ILE A 239 -19.15 -28.99 3.28
CA ILE A 239 -20.07 -29.96 2.67
C ILE A 239 -21.16 -30.37 3.67
N GLU A 240 -20.78 -30.63 4.91
CA GLU A 240 -21.73 -30.99 5.97
C GLU A 240 -22.71 -29.85 6.28
N TYR A 241 -22.25 -28.60 6.29
CA TYR A 241 -23.12 -27.42 6.44
C TYR A 241 -24.12 -27.26 5.28
N TYR A 242 -23.68 -27.44 4.03
CA TYR A 242 -24.58 -27.39 2.87
C TYR A 242 -25.61 -28.52 2.90
N LYS A 243 -25.21 -29.71 3.32
CA LYS A 243 -26.12 -30.84 3.52
C LYS A 243 -27.19 -30.54 4.58
N GLN A 244 -26.81 -29.93 5.70
CA GLN A 244 -27.76 -29.47 6.72
C GLN A 244 -28.70 -28.37 6.22
N LEU A 245 -28.26 -27.50 5.31
CA LEU A 245 -29.14 -26.50 4.68
C LEU A 245 -30.14 -27.16 3.74
N GLU A 246 -29.70 -28.12 2.93
CA GLU A 246 -30.56 -28.88 2.02
C GLU A 246 -31.61 -29.69 2.79
N ASP A 247 -31.22 -30.36 3.87
CA ASP A 247 -32.14 -31.10 4.74
C ASP A 247 -33.18 -30.17 5.38
N ARG A 248 -32.77 -29.00 5.89
CA ARG A 248 -33.70 -28.00 6.45
C ARG A 248 -34.62 -27.40 5.40
N ASN A 249 -34.12 -27.16 4.19
CA ASN A 249 -34.93 -26.61 3.11
C ASN A 249 -35.96 -27.64 2.62
N SER A 250 -35.55 -28.91 2.50
CA SER A 250 -36.44 -30.03 2.18
C SER A 250 -37.53 -30.20 3.24
N GLN A 251 -37.18 -30.06 4.53
CA GLN A 251 -38.16 -30.09 5.62
C GLN A 251 -39.14 -28.91 5.60
N ARG A 252 -38.73 -27.72 5.15
CA ARG A 252 -39.62 -26.57 4.98
C ARG A 252 -40.60 -26.77 3.82
N VAL A 253 -40.12 -27.25 2.67
CA VAL A 253 -40.96 -27.57 1.51
C VAL A 253 -42.00 -28.62 1.87
N VAL A 254 -41.62 -29.67 2.61
CA VAL A 254 -42.58 -30.70 3.08
C VAL A 254 -43.63 -30.12 4.03
N ARG A 255 -43.25 -29.17 4.90
CA ARG A 255 -44.20 -28.50 5.80
C ARG A 255 -45.18 -27.59 5.06
N ASP A 256 -44.71 -26.86 4.04
CA ASP A 256 -45.57 -26.01 3.24
C ASP A 256 -46.56 -26.85 2.40
N VAL A 257 -46.13 -28.01 1.87
CA VAL A 257 -47.02 -28.94 1.17
C VAL A 257 -48.05 -29.57 2.11
N ALA A 258 -47.64 -30.02 3.30
CA ALA A 258 -48.56 -30.56 4.31
C ALA A 258 -49.52 -29.51 4.89
N GLY A 259 -49.12 -28.23 4.90
CA GLY A 259 -49.98 -27.11 5.29
C GLY A 259 -51.02 -26.73 4.24
N ILE A 260 -50.81 -27.10 2.96
CA ILE A 260 -51.77 -26.88 1.87
C ILE A 260 -52.78 -28.04 1.80
N GLU A 261 -52.36 -29.29 2.02
CA GLU A 261 -53.28 -30.45 2.09
C GLU A 261 -54.22 -30.41 3.31
N GLY A 262 -53.88 -29.67 4.36
CA GLY A 262 -54.72 -29.51 5.55
C GLY A 262 -55.82 -28.44 5.45
N ILE A 263 -55.97 -27.75 4.31
CA ILE A 263 -56.96 -26.67 4.12
C ILE A 263 -58.16 -27.12 3.27
N ASP A 264 -58.08 -28.27 2.59
CA ASP A 264 -59.17 -28.76 1.72
C ASP A 264 -60.16 -29.72 2.42
N ASP A 265 -60.00 -29.97 3.73
CA ASP A 265 -60.81 -30.93 4.52
C ASP A 265 -61.72 -30.27 5.60
N GLU A 266 -61.99 -28.96 5.55
CA GLU A 266 -63.01 -28.28 6.39
C GLU A 266 -64.24 -27.79 5.59
#